data_AF-A0A6M0LID3-F1
#
_entry.id   AF-A0A6M0LID3-F1
#
_cell.length_a   1.000
_cell.length_b   1.000
_cell.length_c   1.000
_cell.angle_alpha   90.00
_cell.angle_beta   90.00
_cell.angle_gamma   90.00
#
_symmetry.space_group_name_H-M   'P 1'
#
loop_
_entity.id
_entity.type
_entity.pdbx_description
1 polymer ?
#
loop_
_entity_poly.entity_id
_entity_poly.type
_entity_poly.pdbx_seq_one_letter_code
_entity_poly.pdbx_strand_id
1 'polypeptide(L)'
;MNTIGILGATGAIGSRTLKLLQGKYKLRTSYLRNERQSTEDCEYMRVDVSKEEDLRKFMDGLSAVINCAGASYLNGERVSKIAGELKIPYIDPSGETFLEDKLEELKKDNIFVLSSGYFPGLTGVLMRNTCEGFDEPLSISGYSVSEEIPSQSAIEDFILTNLSGFGVTGSYYEDGQIKRDDTPVVEIIQNMPYQLTNYLSVEAEHIAREFNLKKANWYNASFGEEIIGKLQQAIIEFRQGSDRYKETIKEVPKLFEEKLKDIEGYTYIYVEGQGTKNGMLYSSKSSVKCSCSSELSALIAASTAEFVLKNKVDPGIHYAMDLLKPEDVIARLEDLNVEYKHRESLEQIFEVGKEDSFEEYEEGVI
;
A
#
# COMPACT_ATOMS: atom_id res chain seq x y z
N MET A 1 24.98 -9.99 -15.42
CA MET A 1 24.46 -8.88 -14.60
C MET A 1 22.97 -8.83 -14.84
N ASN A 2 22.15 -8.89 -13.80
CA ASN A 2 20.69 -8.94 -13.94
C ASN A 2 20.18 -7.62 -14.52
N THR A 3 19.23 -7.69 -15.45
CA THR A 3 18.60 -6.53 -16.07
C THR A 3 17.19 -6.36 -15.50
N ILE A 4 16.91 -5.22 -14.87
CA ILE A 4 15.57 -4.90 -14.34
C ILE A 4 14.85 -4.01 -15.35
N GLY A 5 13.63 -4.41 -15.72
CA GLY A 5 12.72 -3.60 -16.50
C GLY A 5 11.86 -2.70 -15.62
N ILE A 6 11.72 -1.42 -15.96
CA ILE A 6 10.78 -0.49 -15.33
C ILE A 6 9.85 0.06 -16.41
N LEU A 7 8.60 -0.40 -16.43
CA LEU A 7 7.57 0.19 -17.27
C LEU A 7 7.09 1.51 -16.66
N GLY A 8 6.90 2.55 -17.47
CA GLY A 8 6.44 3.85 -16.97
C GLY A 8 7.51 4.62 -16.18
N ALA A 9 8.79 4.47 -16.53
CA ALA A 9 9.93 5.07 -15.82
C ALA A 9 9.96 6.61 -15.87
N THR A 10 9.16 7.25 -16.71
CA THR A 10 9.01 8.71 -16.72
C THR A 10 7.89 9.22 -15.81
N GLY A 11 7.13 8.32 -15.19
CA GLY A 11 6.10 8.65 -14.21
C GLY A 11 6.65 8.90 -12.80
N ALA A 12 5.76 9.25 -11.87
CA ALA A 12 6.15 9.64 -10.52
C ALA A 12 6.86 8.50 -9.74
N ILE A 13 6.30 7.29 -9.75
CA ILE A 13 6.87 6.11 -9.09
C ILE A 13 8.04 5.55 -9.89
N GLY A 14 7.86 5.36 -11.21
CA GLY A 14 8.88 4.75 -12.07
C GLY A 14 10.21 5.51 -12.09
N SER A 15 10.17 6.85 -12.14
CA SER A 15 11.40 7.66 -12.15
C SER A 15 12.16 7.61 -10.83
N ARG A 16 11.46 7.46 -9.70
CA ARG A 16 12.06 7.29 -8.37
C ARG A 16 12.62 5.87 -8.20
N THR A 17 11.88 4.87 -8.68
CA THR A 17 12.33 3.46 -8.69
C THR A 17 13.62 3.31 -9.49
N LEU A 18 13.69 3.96 -10.67
CA LEU A 18 14.89 4.05 -11.47
C LEU A 18 16.08 4.60 -10.66
N LYS A 19 15.92 5.74 -9.98
CA LYS A 19 16.99 6.33 -9.15
C LYS A 19 17.52 5.39 -8.07
N LEU A 20 16.63 4.62 -7.42
CA LEU A 20 17.00 3.69 -6.34
C LEU A 20 17.81 2.48 -6.82
N LEU A 21 17.60 2.06 -8.08
CA LEU A 21 18.23 0.89 -8.69
C LEU A 21 19.44 1.26 -9.57
N GLN A 22 19.57 2.53 -9.97
CA GLN A 22 20.65 3.00 -10.84
C GLN A 22 22.02 2.80 -10.17
N GLY A 23 23.01 2.36 -10.96
CA GLY A 23 24.36 2.05 -10.48
C GLY A 23 24.50 0.71 -9.76
N LYS A 24 23.40 0.02 -9.46
CA LYS A 24 23.39 -1.32 -8.86
C LYS A 24 23.04 -2.42 -9.86
N TYR A 25 22.21 -2.09 -10.85
CA TYR A 25 21.69 -3.01 -11.86
C TYR A 25 21.77 -2.41 -13.26
N LYS A 26 21.74 -3.27 -14.28
CA LYS A 26 21.43 -2.83 -15.64
C LYS A 26 19.95 -2.56 -15.73
N LEU A 27 19.57 -1.42 -16.29
CA LEU A 27 18.17 -1.00 -16.34
C LEU A 27 17.70 -0.89 -17.77
N ARG A 28 16.49 -1.39 -17.99
CA ARG A 28 15.70 -1.10 -19.19
C ARG A 28 14.43 -0.42 -18.75
N THR A 29 14.14 0.72 -19.34
CA THR A 29 13.11 1.62 -18.84
C THR A 29 12.22 2.06 -19.98
N SER A 30 10.93 2.25 -19.71
CA SER A 30 9.99 2.66 -20.75
C SER A 30 9.44 4.07 -20.58
N TYR A 31 9.15 4.69 -21.72
CA TYR A 31 8.38 5.92 -21.83
C TYR A 31 7.34 5.78 -22.94
N LEU A 32 6.22 6.52 -22.84
CA LEU A 32 5.26 6.60 -23.94
C LEU A 32 5.42 7.89 -24.75
N ARG A 33 5.62 9.02 -24.06
CA ARG A 33 5.65 10.38 -24.64
C ARG A 33 6.93 11.15 -24.34
N ASN A 34 7.46 11.02 -23.13
CA ASN A 34 8.62 11.79 -22.66
C ASN A 34 9.91 11.03 -22.99
N GLU A 35 10.42 11.21 -24.20
CA GLU A 35 11.66 10.57 -24.63
C GLU A 35 12.85 10.95 -23.75
N ARG A 36 13.72 9.96 -23.51
CA ARG A 36 14.94 10.05 -22.72
C ARG A 36 16.04 9.32 -23.47
N GLN A 37 17.26 9.83 -23.38
CA GLN A 37 18.41 9.19 -24.01
C GLN A 37 18.94 8.05 -23.14
N SER A 38 19.23 6.92 -23.80
CA SER A 38 19.90 5.79 -23.17
C SER A 38 21.32 6.14 -22.75
N THR A 39 21.77 5.56 -21.65
CA THR A 39 23.16 5.54 -21.20
C THR A 39 23.69 4.11 -21.22
N GLU A 40 24.97 3.91 -20.89
CA GLU A 40 25.59 2.57 -20.88
C GLU A 40 24.86 1.57 -19.95
N ASP A 41 24.38 2.05 -18.80
CA ASP A 41 23.72 1.22 -17.78
C ASP A 41 22.19 1.36 -17.73
N CYS A 42 21.61 2.23 -18.56
CA CYS A 42 20.18 2.49 -18.59
C CYS A 42 19.66 2.68 -20.02
N GLU A 43 18.98 1.66 -20.54
CA GLU A 43 18.29 1.70 -21.82
C GLU A 43 16.91 2.34 -21.65
N TYR A 44 16.56 3.29 -22.52
CA TYR A 44 15.21 3.83 -22.65
C TYR A 44 14.55 3.34 -23.94
N MET A 45 13.35 2.77 -23.82
CA MET A 45 12.55 2.29 -24.94
C MET A 45 11.19 2.95 -24.95
N ARG A 46 10.71 3.34 -26.14
CA ARG A 46 9.32 3.72 -26.30
C ARG A 46 8.44 2.47 -26.25
N VAL A 47 7.50 2.40 -25.32
CA VAL A 47 6.60 1.26 -25.15
C VAL A 47 5.16 1.75 -25.01
N ASP A 48 4.28 1.26 -25.89
CA ASP A 48 2.84 1.37 -25.71
C ASP A 48 2.32 0.10 -25.02
N VAL A 49 1.94 0.19 -23.75
CA VAL A 49 1.45 -0.95 -22.95
C VAL A 49 0.12 -1.51 -23.45
N SER A 50 -0.54 -0.85 -24.40
CA SER A 50 -1.68 -1.43 -25.11
C SER A 50 -1.27 -2.45 -26.18
N LYS A 51 0.00 -2.45 -26.60
CA LYS A 51 0.54 -3.29 -27.67
C LYS A 51 1.39 -4.41 -27.09
N GLU A 52 0.94 -5.63 -27.32
CA GLU A 52 1.64 -6.84 -26.87
C GLU A 52 3.06 -6.94 -27.43
N GLU A 53 3.27 -6.59 -28.71
CA GLU A 53 4.61 -6.64 -29.33
C GLU A 53 5.61 -5.71 -28.64
N ASP A 54 5.19 -4.52 -28.23
CA ASP A 54 6.04 -3.55 -27.53
C ASP A 54 6.44 -4.11 -26.15
N LEU A 55 5.48 -4.70 -25.43
CA LEU A 55 5.71 -5.35 -24.14
C LEU A 55 6.66 -6.54 -24.25
N ARG A 56 6.46 -7.44 -25.22
CA ARG A 56 7.35 -8.59 -25.43
C ARG A 56 8.77 -8.16 -25.77
N LYS A 57 8.94 -7.18 -26.67
CA LYS A 57 10.26 -6.63 -27.02
C LYS A 57 10.94 -5.99 -25.81
N PHE A 58 10.18 -5.25 -24.99
CA PHE A 58 10.70 -4.65 -23.77
C PHE A 58 11.15 -5.70 -22.75
N MET A 59 10.36 -6.75 -22.57
CA MET A 59 10.59 -7.78 -21.56
C MET A 59 11.66 -8.81 -21.94
N ASP A 60 11.98 -8.95 -23.22
CA ASP A 60 12.95 -9.94 -23.69
C ASP A 60 14.31 -9.86 -22.96
N GLY A 61 14.71 -10.96 -22.32
CA GLY A 61 15.96 -11.06 -21.56
C GLY A 61 16.01 -10.30 -20.23
N LEU A 62 14.89 -9.78 -19.71
CA LEU A 62 14.84 -9.21 -18.38
C LEU A 62 14.93 -10.28 -17.28
N SER A 63 15.47 -9.87 -16.13
CA SER A 63 15.50 -10.70 -14.91
C SER A 63 14.30 -10.47 -14.00
N ALA A 64 13.65 -9.30 -14.10
CA ALA A 64 12.40 -8.95 -13.45
C ALA A 64 11.80 -7.72 -14.16
N VAL A 65 10.49 -7.53 -14.06
CA VAL A 65 9.80 -6.33 -14.55
C VAL A 65 8.95 -5.69 -13.47
N ILE A 66 9.12 -4.38 -13.28
CA ILE A 66 8.33 -3.54 -12.38
C ILE A 66 7.34 -2.74 -13.23
N ASN A 67 6.04 -2.94 -13.00
CA ASN A 67 4.98 -2.22 -13.70
C ASN A 67 4.64 -0.90 -13.01
N CYS A 68 5.37 0.17 -13.33
CA CYS A 68 5.00 1.52 -12.92
C CYS A 68 4.19 2.28 -13.99
N ALA A 69 3.70 1.58 -15.02
CA ALA A 69 2.86 2.17 -16.05
C ALA A 69 1.40 2.12 -15.57
N GLY A 70 0.98 3.11 -14.76
CA GLY A 70 -0.42 3.22 -14.35
C GLY A 70 -1.36 3.58 -15.51
N ALA A 71 -2.65 3.27 -15.44
CA ALA A 71 -3.36 2.60 -14.34
C ALA A 71 -3.21 1.07 -14.39
N SER A 72 -2.74 0.43 -13.31
CA SER A 72 -2.57 -1.03 -13.20
C SER A 72 -3.88 -1.78 -13.48
N TYR A 73 -5.03 -1.25 -13.07
CA TYR A 73 -6.32 -1.88 -13.40
C TYR A 73 -6.54 -2.07 -14.91
N LEU A 74 -6.05 -1.14 -15.73
CA LEU A 74 -6.25 -1.16 -17.18
C LEU A 74 -5.24 -2.00 -17.94
N ASN A 75 -4.02 -2.15 -17.41
CA ASN A 75 -2.92 -2.80 -18.14
C ASN A 75 -2.22 -3.92 -17.40
N GLY A 76 -2.36 -3.99 -16.07
CA GLY A 76 -1.73 -4.97 -15.20
C GLY A 76 -1.96 -6.40 -15.67
N GLU A 77 -3.19 -6.77 -16.04
CA GLU A 77 -3.51 -8.11 -16.57
C GLU A 77 -2.70 -8.46 -17.83
N ARG A 78 -2.58 -7.52 -18.77
CA ARG A 78 -1.82 -7.75 -20.01
C ARG A 78 -0.33 -7.86 -19.71
N VAL A 79 0.19 -6.94 -18.91
CA VAL A 79 1.63 -6.87 -18.60
C VAL A 79 2.04 -8.11 -17.81
N SER A 80 1.26 -8.48 -16.79
CA SER A 80 1.53 -9.65 -15.94
C SER A 80 1.42 -10.95 -16.73
N LYS A 81 0.42 -11.09 -17.61
CA LYS A 81 0.30 -12.27 -18.49
C LYS A 81 1.53 -12.45 -19.38
N ILE A 82 1.99 -11.39 -20.05
CA ILE A 82 3.18 -11.45 -20.92
C ILE A 82 4.43 -11.77 -20.10
N ALA A 83 4.56 -11.19 -18.90
CA ALA A 83 5.65 -11.51 -17.99
C ALA A 83 5.63 -13.00 -17.59
N GLY A 84 4.44 -13.55 -17.28
CA GLY A 84 4.24 -14.96 -16.97
C GLY A 84 4.63 -15.89 -18.12
N GLU A 85 4.20 -15.59 -19.34
CA GLU A 85 4.55 -16.37 -20.54
C GLU A 85 6.05 -16.35 -20.84
N LEU A 86 6.72 -15.22 -20.58
CA LEU A 86 8.17 -15.07 -20.73
C LEU A 86 8.95 -15.57 -19.51
N LYS A 87 8.26 -16.01 -18.45
CA LYS A 87 8.83 -16.46 -17.16
C LYS A 87 9.72 -15.39 -16.50
N ILE A 88 9.24 -14.15 -16.54
CA ILE A 88 9.90 -13.00 -15.93
C ILE A 88 9.11 -12.63 -14.68
N PRO A 89 9.75 -12.58 -13.50
CA PRO A 89 9.11 -12.11 -12.29
C PRO A 89 8.45 -10.75 -12.49
N TYR A 90 7.17 -10.67 -12.16
CA TYR A 90 6.33 -9.50 -12.30
C TYR A 90 6.15 -8.83 -10.95
N ILE A 91 6.35 -7.52 -10.88
CA ILE A 91 6.21 -6.71 -9.67
C ILE A 91 5.31 -5.53 -9.98
N ASP A 92 4.26 -5.34 -9.18
CA ASP A 92 3.31 -4.24 -9.34
C ASP A 92 3.17 -3.46 -8.04
N PRO A 93 3.41 -2.13 -8.06
CA PRO A 93 3.12 -1.28 -6.91
C PRO A 93 1.67 -1.32 -6.44
N SER A 94 0.75 -1.73 -7.31
CA SER A 94 -0.65 -1.98 -7.03
C SER A 94 -0.96 -3.46 -7.32
N GLY A 95 -1.98 -3.76 -8.13
CA GLY A 95 -2.23 -5.09 -8.64
C GLY A 95 -2.87 -6.02 -7.62
N GLU A 96 -3.75 -5.52 -6.77
CA GLU A 96 -4.39 -6.25 -5.66
C GLU A 96 -5.34 -7.36 -6.16
N THR A 97 -6.39 -7.69 -5.39
CA THR A 97 -7.32 -8.81 -5.60
C THR A 97 -7.82 -8.98 -7.04
N PHE A 98 -7.96 -7.88 -7.80
CA PHE A 98 -8.41 -7.94 -9.19
C PHE A 98 -7.42 -8.66 -10.14
N LEU A 99 -6.12 -8.66 -9.86
CA LEU A 99 -5.12 -9.41 -10.63
C LEU A 99 -4.98 -10.85 -10.16
N GLU A 100 -5.24 -11.14 -8.88
CA GLU A 100 -5.07 -12.48 -8.32
C GLU A 100 -5.88 -13.52 -9.09
N ASP A 101 -7.17 -13.24 -9.30
CA ASP A 101 -8.08 -14.08 -10.08
C ASP A 101 -7.59 -14.29 -11.53
N LYS A 102 -6.93 -13.29 -12.11
CA LYS A 102 -6.40 -13.34 -13.48
C LYS A 102 -5.10 -14.11 -13.60
N LEU A 103 -4.36 -14.20 -12.50
CA LEU A 103 -3.04 -14.81 -12.42
C LEU A 103 -3.08 -16.26 -11.93
N GLU A 104 -4.23 -16.74 -11.46
CA GLU A 104 -4.41 -18.07 -10.88
C GLU A 104 -3.89 -19.21 -11.78
N GLU A 105 -4.08 -19.10 -13.10
CA GLU A 105 -3.58 -20.10 -14.06
C GLU A 105 -2.07 -20.03 -14.28
N LEU A 106 -1.45 -18.86 -14.10
CA LEU A 106 -0.04 -18.61 -14.37
C LEU A 106 0.85 -18.76 -13.12
N LYS A 107 0.26 -18.77 -11.93
CA LYS A 107 0.99 -18.72 -10.65
C LYS A 107 1.97 -19.88 -10.43
N LYS A 108 1.77 -21.02 -11.10
CA LYS A 108 2.64 -22.19 -10.95
C LYS A 108 3.97 -22.05 -11.70
N ASP A 109 4.01 -21.17 -12.69
CA ASP A 109 5.13 -21.09 -13.65
C ASP A 109 5.95 -19.80 -13.52
N ASN A 110 5.48 -18.82 -12.74
CA ASN A 110 6.14 -17.54 -12.58
C ASN A 110 5.92 -16.92 -11.18
N ILE A 111 6.71 -15.90 -10.86
CA ILE A 111 6.59 -15.12 -9.63
C ILE A 111 5.83 -13.83 -9.94
N PHE A 112 4.74 -13.59 -9.21
CA PHE A 112 3.98 -12.34 -9.25
C PHE A 112 4.00 -11.74 -7.85
N VAL A 113 4.53 -10.52 -7.73
CA VAL A 113 4.51 -9.77 -6.48
C VAL A 113 3.63 -8.55 -6.64
N LEU A 114 2.56 -8.52 -5.85
CA LEU A 114 1.52 -7.50 -5.86
C LEU A 114 1.68 -6.60 -4.63
N SER A 115 0.94 -5.49 -4.62
CA SER A 115 0.92 -4.54 -3.52
C SER A 115 2.32 -4.04 -3.14
N SER A 116 3.18 -3.76 -4.12
CA SER A 116 4.55 -3.29 -3.88
C SER A 116 4.68 -1.77 -3.82
N GLY A 117 3.64 -1.07 -3.33
CA GLY A 117 3.54 0.39 -3.28
C GLY A 117 3.60 0.93 -1.85
N TYR A 118 3.14 2.17 -1.64
CA TYR A 118 3.04 2.73 -0.28
C TYR A 118 1.74 2.30 0.42
N PHE A 119 0.61 2.40 -0.27
CA PHE A 119 -0.69 1.89 0.13
C PHE A 119 -1.41 1.38 -1.12
N PRO A 120 -1.43 0.06 -1.35
CA PRO A 120 -0.91 -0.98 -0.47
C PRO A 120 0.61 -1.20 -0.62
N GLY A 121 1.23 -1.84 0.38
CA GLY A 121 2.62 -2.27 0.42
C GLY A 121 3.31 -1.87 1.71
N LEU A 122 3.78 -0.62 1.81
CA LEU A 122 4.42 -0.12 3.03
C LEU A 122 3.47 -0.20 4.24
N THR A 123 2.18 0.09 4.04
CA THR A 123 1.12 -0.08 5.06
C THR A 123 1.07 -1.51 5.60
N GLY A 124 1.05 -2.52 4.72
CA GLY A 124 1.15 -3.93 5.09
C GLY A 124 2.42 -4.26 5.87
N VAL A 125 3.58 -3.77 5.40
CA VAL A 125 4.88 -3.96 6.07
C VAL A 125 4.87 -3.37 7.50
N LEU A 126 4.30 -2.18 7.70
CA LEU A 126 4.21 -1.55 9.03
C LEU A 126 3.23 -2.29 9.96
N MET A 127 2.10 -2.77 9.45
CA MET A 127 1.16 -3.61 10.19
C MET A 127 1.81 -4.94 10.61
N ARG A 128 2.55 -5.58 9.71
CA ARG A 128 3.34 -6.78 9.99
C ARG A 128 4.38 -6.53 11.08
N ASN A 129 5.21 -5.49 10.93
CA ASN A 129 6.20 -5.10 11.93
C ASN A 129 5.59 -4.93 13.34
N THR A 130 4.40 -4.33 13.38
CA THR A 130 3.67 -4.12 14.63
C THR A 130 3.25 -5.45 15.26
N CYS A 131 2.75 -6.39 14.46
CA CYS A 131 2.32 -7.72 14.95
C CYS A 131 3.52 -8.59 15.37
N GLU A 132 4.58 -8.63 14.57
CA GLU A 132 5.82 -9.39 14.83
C GLU A 132 6.57 -8.89 16.08
N GLY A 133 6.28 -7.67 16.53
CA GLY A 133 6.81 -7.15 17.77
C GLY A 133 6.28 -7.86 19.03
N PHE A 134 5.15 -8.58 18.96
CA PHE A 134 4.52 -9.22 20.11
C PHE A 134 4.68 -10.75 20.11
N ASP A 135 4.67 -11.37 21.29
CA ASP A 135 4.58 -12.84 21.41
C ASP A 135 3.16 -13.31 21.01
N GLU A 136 2.14 -12.56 21.43
CA GLU A 136 0.74 -12.76 21.04
C GLU A 136 0.12 -11.42 20.64
N PRO A 137 0.06 -11.10 19.33
CA PRO A 137 -0.60 -9.89 18.86
C PRO A 137 -2.13 -10.02 19.02
N LEU A 138 -2.77 -8.97 19.50
CA LEU A 138 -4.21 -8.96 19.80
C LEU A 138 -5.00 -8.11 18.81
N SER A 139 -4.48 -6.93 18.46
CA SER A 139 -5.18 -6.01 17.57
C SER A 139 -4.25 -5.06 16.85
N ILE A 140 -4.71 -4.57 15.70
CA ILE A 140 -4.11 -3.45 14.99
C ILE A 140 -5.15 -2.37 14.67
N SER A 141 -4.68 -1.13 14.60
CA SER A 141 -5.42 0.00 14.05
C SER A 141 -4.46 0.86 13.24
N GLY A 142 -4.91 1.41 12.12
CA GLY A 142 -4.07 2.30 11.34
C GLY A 142 -4.86 3.22 10.44
N TYR A 143 -4.17 4.21 9.89
CA TYR A 143 -4.73 5.12 8.90
C TYR A 143 -3.64 5.71 8.02
N SER A 144 -4.05 6.15 6.84
CA SER A 144 -3.22 6.96 5.96
C SER A 144 -3.94 8.25 5.59
N VAL A 145 -3.20 9.36 5.61
CA VAL A 145 -3.64 10.68 5.16
C VAL A 145 -2.64 11.18 4.14
N SER A 146 -3.14 11.69 3.02
CA SER A 146 -2.29 12.29 1.99
C SER A 146 -2.89 13.59 1.50
N GLU A 147 -2.12 14.66 1.61
CA GLU A 147 -2.38 15.98 1.06
C GLU A 147 -1.41 16.18 -0.11
N GLU A 148 -1.65 15.44 -1.20
CA GLU A 148 -0.89 15.52 -2.44
C GLU A 148 -1.85 15.64 -3.62
N ILE A 149 -1.38 16.23 -4.72
CA ILE A 149 -2.12 16.23 -5.97
C ILE A 149 -1.89 14.87 -6.64
N PRO A 150 -2.92 14.00 -6.73
CA PRO A 150 -2.76 12.70 -7.34
C PRO A 150 -2.60 12.83 -8.86
N SER A 151 -1.84 11.91 -9.47
CA SER A 151 -1.78 11.82 -10.92
C SER A 151 -3.10 11.30 -11.50
N GLN A 152 -3.38 11.61 -12.77
CA GLN A 152 -4.57 11.09 -13.46
C GLN A 152 -4.64 9.56 -13.39
N SER A 153 -3.53 8.86 -13.61
CA SER A 153 -3.45 7.40 -13.52
C SER A 153 -3.74 6.87 -12.12
N ALA A 154 -3.32 7.59 -11.08
CA ALA A 154 -3.61 7.21 -9.69
C ALA A 154 -5.11 7.36 -9.36
N ILE A 155 -5.78 8.39 -9.89
CA ILE A 155 -7.24 8.55 -9.75
C ILE A 155 -7.98 7.46 -10.53
N GLU A 156 -7.54 7.16 -11.76
CA GLU A 156 -8.09 6.05 -12.56
C GLU A 156 -7.94 4.72 -11.81
N ASP A 157 -6.75 4.40 -11.30
CA ASP A 157 -6.54 3.19 -10.49
C ASP A 157 -7.41 3.20 -9.23
N PHE A 158 -7.45 4.30 -8.47
CA PHE A 158 -8.25 4.38 -7.25
C PHE A 158 -9.74 4.11 -7.50
N ILE A 159 -10.31 4.71 -8.53
CA ILE A 159 -11.72 4.50 -8.88
C ILE A 159 -11.97 3.04 -9.28
N LEU A 160 -11.13 2.49 -10.14
CA LEU A 160 -11.37 1.19 -10.76
C LEU A 160 -11.05 0.02 -9.81
N THR A 161 -10.06 0.18 -8.93
CA THR A 161 -9.74 -0.79 -7.87
C THR A 161 -10.80 -0.79 -6.76
N ASN A 162 -11.36 0.36 -6.37
CA ASN A 162 -12.48 0.40 -5.43
C ASN A 162 -13.73 -0.31 -5.98
N LEU A 163 -13.96 -0.28 -7.29
CA LEU A 163 -15.02 -1.06 -7.92
C LEU A 163 -14.77 -2.57 -7.89
N SER A 164 -13.55 -2.99 -7.61
CA SER A 164 -13.05 -4.36 -7.79
C SER A 164 -12.56 -5.01 -6.50
N GLY A 165 -12.87 -4.41 -5.33
CA GLY A 165 -12.66 -5.04 -4.03
C GLY A 165 -11.35 -4.70 -3.31
N PHE A 166 -10.78 -3.50 -3.52
CA PHE A 166 -9.61 -3.01 -2.77
C PHE A 166 -9.81 -2.98 -1.23
N GLY A 167 -11.08 -2.89 -0.81
CA GLY A 167 -11.48 -2.92 0.59
C GLY A 167 -12.97 -2.70 0.76
N VAL A 168 -13.43 -2.74 2.01
CA VAL A 168 -14.84 -2.63 2.37
C VAL A 168 -15.07 -1.37 3.19
N THR A 169 -15.74 -0.38 2.58
CA THR A 169 -16.12 0.88 3.24
C THR A 169 -16.96 0.61 4.49
N GLY A 170 -16.68 1.35 5.55
CA GLY A 170 -17.46 1.30 6.76
C GLY A 170 -17.32 0.00 7.52
N SER A 171 -16.21 -0.70 7.34
CA SER A 171 -16.05 -2.04 7.88
C SER A 171 -14.69 -2.23 8.51
N TYR A 172 -14.63 -3.17 9.45
CA TYR A 172 -13.43 -3.59 10.17
C TYR A 172 -13.51 -5.10 10.42
N TYR A 173 -12.38 -5.69 10.81
CA TYR A 173 -12.30 -7.10 11.15
C TYR A 173 -12.42 -7.29 12.67
N GLU A 174 -13.22 -8.25 13.12
CA GLU A 174 -13.34 -8.66 14.53
C GLU A 174 -13.65 -10.16 14.65
N ASP A 175 -12.81 -10.90 15.38
CA ASP A 175 -12.93 -12.34 15.66
C ASP A 175 -13.28 -13.20 14.43
N GLY A 176 -12.53 -13.04 13.35
CA GLY A 176 -12.71 -13.80 12.11
C GLY A 176 -13.78 -13.25 11.16
N GLN A 177 -14.56 -12.25 11.58
CA GLN A 177 -15.69 -11.70 10.86
C GLN A 177 -15.46 -10.26 10.43
N ILE A 178 -16.07 -9.88 9.30
CA ILE A 178 -16.13 -8.48 8.86
C ILE A 178 -17.37 -7.84 9.46
N LYS A 179 -17.20 -6.78 10.25
CA LYS A 179 -18.27 -6.01 10.89
C LYS A 179 -18.34 -4.61 10.31
N ARG A 180 -19.52 -3.99 10.36
CA ARG A 180 -19.74 -2.62 9.88
C ARG A 180 -19.72 -1.62 11.03
N ASP A 181 -19.03 -0.52 10.83
CA ASP A 181 -19.01 0.68 11.65
C ASP A 181 -18.56 1.88 10.81
N ASP A 182 -19.51 2.72 10.44
CA ASP A 182 -19.30 3.96 9.68
C ASP A 182 -19.08 5.19 10.58
N THR A 183 -18.91 4.99 11.89
CA THR A 183 -18.73 6.10 12.84
C THR A 183 -17.41 6.82 12.54
N PRO A 184 -17.45 8.12 12.22
CA PRO A 184 -16.23 8.86 11.97
C PRO A 184 -15.48 9.12 13.28
N VAL A 185 -14.16 9.01 13.21
CA VAL A 185 -13.23 9.47 14.26
C VAL A 185 -12.48 10.71 13.77
N VAL A 186 -12.00 11.54 14.70
CA VAL A 186 -11.24 12.74 14.36
C VAL A 186 -9.84 12.61 14.93
N GLU A 187 -8.84 12.73 14.06
CA GLU A 187 -7.42 12.74 14.42
C GLU A 187 -6.79 14.08 14.10
N ILE A 188 -5.88 14.55 14.96
CA ILE A 188 -5.13 15.78 14.71
C ILE A 188 -3.74 15.42 14.17
N ILE A 189 -3.51 15.73 12.90
CA ILE A 189 -2.26 15.43 12.19
C ILE A 189 -1.70 16.76 11.69
N GLN A 190 -0.44 17.07 12.02
CA GLN A 190 0.18 18.36 11.66
C GLN A 190 -0.67 19.60 12.09
N ASN A 191 -1.29 19.54 13.27
CA ASN A 191 -2.22 20.57 13.78
C ASN A 191 -3.51 20.76 12.95
N MET A 192 -3.83 19.83 12.05
CA MET A 192 -5.04 19.85 11.24
C MET A 192 -5.97 18.69 11.62
N PRO A 193 -7.29 18.93 11.73
CA PRO A 193 -8.25 17.87 12.03
C PRO A 193 -8.58 17.06 10.77
N TYR A 194 -8.54 15.75 10.90
CA TYR A 194 -8.93 14.80 9.85
C TYR A 194 -10.09 13.94 10.33
N GLN A 195 -11.18 13.96 9.57
CA GLN A 195 -12.28 13.02 9.75
C GLN A 195 -11.92 11.72 9.05
N LEU A 196 -11.82 10.64 9.83
CA LEU A 196 -11.45 9.31 9.36
C LEU A 196 -12.64 8.36 9.51
N THR A 197 -12.87 7.49 8.54
CA THR A 197 -13.90 6.45 8.59
C THR A 197 -13.30 5.09 8.30
N ASN A 198 -13.87 4.04 8.88
CA ASN A 198 -13.39 2.68 8.64
C ASN A 198 -13.43 2.35 7.15
N TYR A 199 -12.38 1.68 6.70
CA TYR A 199 -12.22 1.11 5.38
C TYR A 199 -11.32 -0.12 5.53
N LEU A 200 -11.91 -1.31 5.69
CA LEU A 200 -11.13 -2.54 5.82
C LEU A 200 -10.45 -2.83 4.49
N SER A 201 -9.15 -2.54 4.40
CA SER A 201 -8.33 -2.90 3.24
C SER A 201 -8.03 -4.39 3.21
N VAL A 202 -7.72 -4.91 2.02
CA VAL A 202 -7.27 -6.30 1.84
C VAL A 202 -6.04 -6.60 2.68
N GLU A 203 -5.07 -5.67 2.76
CA GLU A 203 -3.87 -5.85 3.60
C GLU A 203 -4.21 -5.98 5.08
N ALA A 204 -5.12 -5.13 5.59
CA ALA A 204 -5.50 -5.17 6.99
C ALA A 204 -6.23 -6.47 7.33
N GLU A 205 -7.10 -6.95 6.44
CA GLU A 205 -7.76 -8.25 6.60
C GLU A 205 -6.75 -9.41 6.54
N HIS A 206 -5.83 -9.40 5.59
CA HIS A 206 -4.79 -10.43 5.43
C HIS A 206 -3.94 -10.54 6.70
N ILE A 207 -3.40 -9.42 7.20
CA ILE A 207 -2.64 -9.39 8.45
C ILE A 207 -3.49 -9.86 9.63
N ALA A 208 -4.75 -9.44 9.72
CA ALA A 208 -5.63 -9.86 10.80
C ALA A 208 -5.85 -11.38 10.84
N ARG A 209 -5.98 -12.00 9.67
CA ARG A 209 -6.15 -13.45 9.54
C ARG A 209 -4.86 -14.20 9.80
N GLU A 210 -3.74 -13.72 9.26
CA GLU A 210 -2.43 -14.36 9.42
C GLU A 210 -1.99 -14.43 10.88
N PHE A 211 -2.12 -13.30 11.61
CA PHE A 211 -1.72 -13.21 13.01
C PHE A 211 -2.85 -13.61 13.97
N ASN A 212 -3.99 -14.09 13.46
CA ASN A 212 -5.17 -14.46 14.24
C ASN A 212 -5.58 -13.37 15.25
N LEU A 213 -5.60 -12.12 14.78
CA LEU A 213 -5.94 -10.97 15.61
C LEU A 213 -7.39 -11.08 16.07
N LYS A 214 -7.70 -10.48 17.22
CA LYS A 214 -9.09 -10.28 17.66
C LYS A 214 -9.75 -9.14 16.91
N LYS A 215 -8.97 -8.11 16.55
CA LYS A 215 -9.51 -6.90 15.91
C LYS A 215 -8.51 -6.23 14.97
N ALA A 216 -8.98 -5.77 13.82
CA ALA A 216 -8.20 -4.94 12.92
C ALA A 216 -9.05 -3.83 12.32
N ASN A 217 -8.59 -2.59 12.47
CA ASN A 217 -9.22 -1.41 11.92
C ASN A 217 -8.24 -0.70 10.97
N TRP A 218 -8.72 -0.30 9.80
CA TRP A 218 -8.02 0.64 8.95
C TRP A 218 -8.96 1.79 8.62
N TYR A 219 -8.46 3.03 8.73
CA TYR A 219 -9.26 4.22 8.47
C TYR A 219 -8.68 5.04 7.32
N ASN A 220 -9.57 5.63 6.53
CA ASN A 220 -9.21 6.57 5.46
C ASN A 220 -9.74 7.97 5.78
N ALA A 221 -8.96 8.98 5.43
CA ALA A 221 -9.43 10.36 5.46
C ALA A 221 -10.42 10.64 4.32
N SER A 222 -11.43 11.46 4.61
CA SER A 222 -12.34 11.97 3.58
C SER A 222 -11.61 12.89 2.61
N PHE A 223 -11.88 12.75 1.31
CA PHE A 223 -11.41 13.70 0.30
C PHE A 223 -12.20 15.01 0.29
N GLY A 224 -13.36 15.06 0.99
CA GLY A 224 -14.30 16.16 0.93
C GLY A 224 -15.42 15.92 -0.10
N GLU A 225 -16.59 16.52 0.13
CA GLU A 225 -17.82 16.23 -0.63
C GLU A 225 -17.68 16.49 -2.13
N GLU A 226 -16.97 17.56 -2.52
CA GLU A 226 -16.80 17.94 -3.92
C GLU A 226 -15.98 16.90 -4.70
N ILE A 227 -14.84 16.49 -4.16
CA ILE A 227 -13.98 15.47 -4.77
C ILE A 227 -14.72 14.13 -4.79
N ILE A 228 -15.37 13.74 -3.68
CA ILE A 228 -16.17 12.51 -3.61
C ILE A 228 -17.27 12.52 -4.68
N GLY A 229 -18.01 13.62 -4.83
CA GLY A 229 -19.05 13.76 -5.85
C GLY A 229 -18.50 13.60 -7.26
N LYS A 230 -17.32 14.15 -7.54
CA LYS A 230 -16.66 14.02 -8.85
C LYS A 230 -16.19 12.58 -9.14
N LEU A 231 -15.62 11.91 -8.13
CA LEU A 231 -15.24 10.49 -8.24
C LEU A 231 -16.48 9.61 -8.47
N GLN A 232 -17.60 9.87 -7.78
CA GLN A 232 -18.86 9.16 -7.97
C GLN A 232 -19.43 9.37 -9.39
N GLN A 233 -19.34 10.59 -9.93
CA GLN A 233 -19.73 10.87 -11.31
C GLN A 233 -18.92 10.00 -12.29
N ALA A 234 -17.58 9.98 -12.14
CA ALA A 234 -16.71 9.17 -13.00
C ALA A 234 -17.03 7.67 -12.90
N ILE A 235 -17.33 7.16 -11.70
CA ILE A 235 -17.77 5.77 -11.49
C ILE A 235 -19.06 5.47 -12.27
N ILE A 236 -20.07 6.34 -12.19
CA ILE A 236 -21.35 6.15 -12.87
C ILE A 236 -21.14 6.15 -14.39
N GLU A 237 -20.37 7.10 -14.92
CA GLU A 237 -20.05 7.19 -16.34
C GLU A 237 -19.30 5.95 -16.84
N PHE A 238 -18.34 5.46 -16.06
CA PHE A 238 -17.59 4.24 -16.36
C PHE A 238 -18.51 3.01 -16.41
N ARG A 239 -19.37 2.83 -15.40
CA ARG A 239 -20.34 1.71 -15.35
C ARG A 239 -21.35 1.73 -16.50
N GLN A 240 -21.63 2.90 -17.06
CA GLN A 240 -22.47 3.07 -18.25
C GLN A 240 -21.72 2.81 -19.57
N GLY A 241 -20.42 2.48 -19.51
CA GLY A 241 -19.57 2.30 -20.69
C GLY A 241 -19.29 3.61 -21.44
N SER A 242 -19.48 4.77 -20.80
CA SER A 242 -19.26 6.08 -21.42
C SER A 242 -17.81 6.51 -21.27
N ASP A 243 -17.11 6.81 -22.37
CA ASP A 243 -15.74 7.35 -22.33
C ASP A 243 -15.61 8.72 -21.62
N ARG A 244 -16.73 9.37 -21.27
CA ARG A 244 -16.77 10.63 -20.53
C ARG A 244 -16.10 10.56 -19.16
N TYR A 245 -16.04 9.38 -18.54
CA TYR A 245 -15.34 9.22 -17.25
C TYR A 245 -13.88 9.70 -17.34
N LYS A 246 -13.22 9.56 -18.49
CA LYS A 246 -11.85 10.02 -18.72
C LYS A 246 -11.73 11.54 -18.72
N GLU A 247 -12.78 12.25 -19.13
CA GLU A 247 -12.84 13.71 -19.06
C GLU A 247 -13.08 14.15 -17.61
N THR A 248 -14.03 13.49 -16.93
CA THR A 248 -14.32 13.72 -15.51
C THR A 248 -13.09 13.52 -14.63
N ILE A 249 -12.32 12.45 -14.85
CA ILE A 249 -11.09 12.18 -14.07
C ILE A 249 -10.01 13.25 -14.31
N LYS A 250 -9.91 13.84 -15.51
CA LYS A 250 -8.95 14.93 -15.77
C LYS A 250 -9.24 16.21 -14.99
N GLU A 251 -10.45 16.36 -14.47
CA GLU A 251 -10.82 17.52 -13.66
C GLU A 251 -10.46 17.34 -12.18
N VAL A 252 -10.39 16.09 -11.70
CA VAL A 252 -10.14 15.79 -10.28
C VAL A 252 -8.81 16.37 -9.75
N PRO A 253 -7.66 16.30 -10.46
CA PRO A 253 -6.43 16.91 -9.99
C PRO A 253 -6.55 18.41 -9.69
N LYS A 254 -7.38 19.14 -10.45
CA LYS A 254 -7.59 20.57 -10.22
C LYS A 254 -8.33 20.85 -8.92
N LEU A 255 -9.25 19.97 -8.53
CA LEU A 255 -9.93 20.07 -7.23
C LEU A 255 -8.94 19.86 -6.07
N PHE A 256 -7.97 18.95 -6.24
CA PHE A 256 -6.87 18.81 -5.27
C PHE A 256 -5.95 20.04 -5.27
N GLU A 257 -5.60 20.60 -6.43
CA GLU A 257 -4.81 21.84 -6.52
C GLU A 257 -5.48 23.00 -5.76
N GLU A 258 -6.79 23.15 -5.90
CA GLU A 258 -7.57 24.18 -5.20
C GLU A 258 -7.63 23.92 -3.69
N LYS A 259 -7.91 22.67 -3.28
CA LYS A 259 -7.94 22.26 -1.86
C LYS A 259 -6.58 22.46 -1.17
N LEU A 260 -5.48 22.20 -1.89
CA LEU A 260 -4.13 22.16 -1.33
C LEU A 260 -3.35 23.47 -1.52
N LYS A 261 -3.97 24.51 -2.07
CA LYS A 261 -3.28 25.76 -2.46
C LYS A 261 -2.44 26.39 -1.35
N ASP A 262 -2.92 26.30 -0.10
CA ASP A 262 -2.28 26.90 1.09
C ASP A 262 -1.82 25.82 2.09
N ILE A 263 -1.74 24.56 1.67
CA ILE A 263 -1.33 23.42 2.51
C ILE A 263 0.01 22.90 1.99
N GLU A 264 1.00 22.81 2.88
CA GLU A 264 2.25 22.11 2.54
C GLU A 264 1.94 20.62 2.35
N GLY A 265 2.23 20.09 1.17
CA GLY A 265 1.86 18.72 0.82
C GLY A 265 2.65 17.68 1.62
N TYR A 266 1.96 16.65 2.10
CA TYR A 266 2.55 15.55 2.83
C TYR A 266 1.71 14.28 2.75
N THR A 267 2.36 13.15 2.99
CA THR A 267 1.74 11.86 3.27
C THR A 267 2.11 11.43 4.68
N TYR A 268 1.13 10.90 5.41
CA TYR A 268 1.28 10.40 6.76
C TYR A 268 0.62 9.03 6.89
N ILE A 269 1.37 8.06 7.42
CA ILE A 269 0.86 6.73 7.78
C ILE A 269 1.03 6.59 9.29
N TYR A 270 -0.01 6.07 9.95
CA TYR A 270 0.04 5.68 11.34
C TYR A 270 -0.44 4.25 11.49
N VAL A 271 0.28 3.47 12.29
CA VAL A 271 -0.11 2.11 12.68
C VAL A 271 0.12 1.97 14.17
N GLU A 272 -0.88 1.48 14.88
CA GLU A 272 -0.77 1.04 16.25
C GLU A 272 -1.26 -0.39 16.41
N GLY A 273 -0.73 -1.08 17.39
CA GLY A 273 -1.19 -2.40 17.77
C GLY A 273 -1.02 -2.67 19.24
N GLN A 274 -1.77 -3.66 19.71
CA GLN A 274 -1.69 -4.17 21.07
C GLN A 274 -1.41 -5.66 21.01
N GLY A 275 -0.64 -6.15 21.97
CA GLY A 275 -0.30 -7.55 22.10
C GLY A 275 0.43 -7.82 23.40
N THR A 276 0.66 -9.09 23.72
CA THR A 276 1.42 -9.45 24.92
C THR A 276 2.90 -9.70 24.58
N LYS A 277 3.79 -9.29 25.49
CA LYS A 277 5.20 -9.70 25.52
C LYS A 277 5.54 -10.20 26.91
N ASN A 278 6.07 -11.41 27.04
CA ASN A 278 6.37 -12.05 28.32
C ASN A 278 5.19 -12.00 29.30
N GLY A 279 3.97 -12.21 28.79
CA GLY A 279 2.72 -12.21 29.58
C GLY A 279 2.21 -10.83 30.02
N MET A 280 2.86 -9.73 29.62
CA MET A 280 2.41 -8.37 29.90
C MET A 280 1.84 -7.71 28.65
N LEU A 281 0.81 -6.88 28.80
CA LEU A 281 0.18 -6.17 27.69
C LEU A 281 1.00 -4.94 27.28
N TYR A 282 1.29 -4.81 26.00
CA TYR A 282 2.01 -3.69 25.42
C TYR A 282 1.22 -3.08 24.26
N SER A 283 1.48 -1.80 24.01
CA SER A 283 1.15 -1.13 22.76
C SER A 283 2.41 -0.78 21.99
N SER A 284 2.32 -0.87 20.67
CA SER A 284 3.37 -0.47 19.72
C SER A 284 2.75 0.49 18.72
N LYS A 285 3.43 1.61 18.48
CA LYS A 285 2.95 2.70 17.63
C LYS A 285 4.06 3.10 16.68
N SER A 286 3.74 3.19 15.40
CA SER A 286 4.64 3.67 14.38
C SER A 286 3.98 4.70 13.47
N SER A 287 4.77 5.64 12.97
CA SER A 287 4.33 6.54 11.92
C SER A 287 5.43 6.86 10.92
N VAL A 288 4.99 7.11 9.70
CA VAL A 288 5.83 7.53 8.57
C VAL A 288 5.26 8.84 8.05
N LYS A 289 6.06 9.90 8.02
CA LYS A 289 5.75 11.15 7.34
C LYS A 289 6.71 11.36 6.17
N CYS A 290 6.18 11.60 4.99
CA CYS A 290 6.94 11.92 3.80
C CYS A 290 6.31 13.12 3.09
N SER A 291 7.09 13.86 2.30
CA SER A 291 6.54 14.89 1.41
C SER A 291 5.94 14.30 0.13
N CYS A 292 6.23 13.03 -0.19
CA CYS A 292 5.75 12.40 -1.41
C CYS A 292 5.52 10.88 -1.29
N SER A 293 4.27 10.43 -1.37
CA SER A 293 3.90 9.00 -1.38
C SER A 293 4.59 8.20 -2.48
N SER A 294 4.91 8.80 -3.62
CA SER A 294 5.62 8.12 -4.71
C SER A 294 7.06 7.72 -4.37
N GLU A 295 7.69 8.37 -3.38
CA GLU A 295 9.00 7.94 -2.85
C GLU A 295 8.87 6.64 -2.06
N LEU A 296 7.83 6.56 -1.22
CA LEU A 296 7.52 5.35 -0.46
C LEU A 296 7.15 4.19 -1.38
N SER A 297 6.30 4.41 -2.39
CA SER A 297 5.98 3.36 -3.38
C SER A 297 7.21 2.88 -4.16
N ALA A 298 8.08 3.81 -4.56
CA ALA A 298 9.30 3.46 -5.27
C ALA A 298 10.27 2.65 -4.41
N LEU A 299 10.35 2.95 -3.12
CA LEU A 299 11.15 2.18 -2.17
C LEU A 299 10.68 0.73 -2.10
N ILE A 300 9.38 0.49 -1.94
CA ILE A 300 8.83 -0.86 -1.84
C ILE A 300 9.01 -1.61 -3.15
N ALA A 301 8.71 -0.99 -4.30
CA ALA A 301 8.87 -1.60 -5.61
C ALA A 301 10.34 -2.00 -5.90
N ALA A 302 11.29 -1.10 -5.61
CA ALA A 302 12.72 -1.37 -5.75
C ALA A 302 13.18 -2.47 -4.79
N SER A 303 12.78 -2.41 -3.52
CA SER A 303 13.12 -3.41 -2.51
C SER A 303 12.61 -4.80 -2.90
N THR A 304 11.39 -4.86 -3.43
CA THR A 304 10.76 -6.09 -3.91
C THR A 304 11.54 -6.71 -5.06
N ALA A 305 11.92 -5.90 -6.06
CA ALA A 305 12.75 -6.37 -7.18
C ALA A 305 14.12 -6.89 -6.72
N GLU A 306 14.77 -6.16 -5.81
CA GLU A 306 16.02 -6.60 -5.22
C GLU A 306 15.86 -7.91 -4.43
N PHE A 307 14.78 -8.06 -3.67
CA PHE A 307 14.49 -9.26 -2.89
C PHE A 307 14.30 -10.48 -3.80
N VAL A 308 13.46 -10.37 -4.82
CA VAL A 308 13.18 -11.46 -5.78
C VAL A 308 14.44 -11.89 -6.53
N LEU A 309 15.36 -10.97 -6.83
CA LEU A 309 16.61 -11.29 -7.52
C LEU A 309 17.70 -11.87 -6.62
N LYS A 310 17.68 -11.56 -5.32
CA LYS A 310 18.71 -12.01 -4.35
C LYS A 310 18.33 -13.29 -3.62
N ASN A 311 17.04 -13.60 -3.55
CA ASN A 311 16.51 -14.73 -2.80
C ASN A 311 15.86 -15.76 -3.73
N LYS A 312 15.80 -17.01 -3.27
CA LYS A 312 15.00 -18.03 -3.93
C LYS A 312 13.54 -17.84 -3.52
N VAL A 313 12.73 -17.30 -4.42
CA VAL A 313 11.28 -17.17 -4.25
C VAL A 313 10.60 -18.24 -5.10
N ASP A 314 9.68 -18.99 -4.52
CA ASP A 314 8.93 -20.00 -5.25
C ASP A 314 7.87 -19.34 -6.16
N PRO A 315 7.56 -19.93 -7.33
CA PRO A 315 6.47 -19.46 -8.18
C PRO A 315 5.16 -19.35 -7.40
N GLY A 316 4.43 -18.27 -7.63
CA GLY A 316 3.22 -17.97 -6.90
C GLY A 316 2.82 -16.51 -7.05
N ILE A 317 1.67 -16.21 -6.46
CA ILE A 317 1.22 -14.84 -6.22
C ILE A 317 1.58 -14.51 -4.77
N HIS A 318 2.30 -13.42 -4.58
CA HIS A 318 2.82 -12.96 -3.30
C HIS A 318 2.46 -11.49 -3.10
N TYR A 319 2.28 -11.05 -1.86
CA TYR A 319 2.29 -9.62 -1.55
C TYR A 319 3.68 -9.16 -1.13
N ALA A 320 4.04 -7.92 -1.45
CA ALA A 320 5.33 -7.37 -1.05
C ALA A 320 5.53 -7.41 0.48
N MET A 321 4.45 -7.20 1.26
CA MET A 321 4.48 -7.28 2.72
C MET A 321 4.83 -8.67 3.27
N ASP A 322 4.63 -9.74 2.49
CA ASP A 322 4.94 -11.12 2.91
C ASP A 322 6.38 -11.51 2.57
N LEU A 323 6.99 -10.83 1.59
CA LEU A 323 8.36 -11.09 1.16
C LEU A 323 9.38 -10.19 1.86
N LEU A 324 9.04 -8.91 2.02
CA LEU A 324 9.97 -7.92 2.58
C LEU A 324 10.02 -8.02 4.10
N LYS A 325 11.24 -8.06 4.62
CA LYS A 325 11.49 -7.94 6.05
C LYS A 325 11.22 -6.52 6.52
N PRO A 326 10.36 -6.30 7.52
CA PRO A 326 10.05 -4.95 7.93
C PRO A 326 11.26 -4.15 8.42
N GLU A 327 12.19 -4.79 9.13
CA GLU A 327 13.42 -4.15 9.61
C GLU A 327 14.29 -3.61 8.47
N ASP A 328 14.38 -4.34 7.34
CA ASP A 328 15.15 -3.92 6.17
C ASP A 328 14.47 -2.75 5.45
N VAL A 329 13.14 -2.75 5.38
CA VAL A 329 12.36 -1.65 4.78
C VAL A 329 12.48 -0.39 5.64
N ILE A 330 12.32 -0.52 6.95
CA ILE A 330 12.39 0.59 7.92
C ILE A 330 13.79 1.23 7.89
N ALA A 331 14.86 0.43 7.88
CA ALA A 331 16.23 0.95 7.77
C ALA A 331 16.43 1.78 6.49
N ARG A 332 15.81 1.39 5.38
CA ARG A 332 15.88 2.14 4.12
C ARG A 332 14.99 3.38 4.08
N LEU A 333 14.01 3.52 4.97
CA LEU A 333 13.26 4.77 5.11
C LEU A 333 14.17 5.88 5.63
N GLU A 334 15.16 5.56 6.48
CA GLU A 334 16.14 6.53 6.98
C GLU A 334 17.06 7.09 5.88
N ASP A 335 17.27 6.31 4.80
CA ASP A 335 18.02 6.76 3.61
C ASP A 335 17.21 7.73 2.73
N LEU A 336 15.90 7.81 2.96
CA LEU A 336 15.00 8.78 2.33
C LEU A 336 14.82 9.98 3.26
N ASN A 337 14.40 11.13 2.71
CA ASN A 337 14.04 12.29 3.51
C ASN A 337 12.64 12.10 4.15
N VAL A 338 12.50 11.01 4.90
CA VAL A 338 11.27 10.50 5.50
C VAL A 338 11.44 10.51 7.01
N GLU A 339 10.44 11.00 7.72
CA GLU A 339 10.40 10.96 9.17
C GLU A 339 9.70 9.67 9.61
N TYR A 340 10.47 8.72 10.16
CA TYR A 340 9.94 7.53 10.81
C TYR A 340 9.98 7.70 12.33
N LYS A 341 8.89 7.36 13.00
CA LYS A 341 8.79 7.34 14.47
C LYS A 341 8.24 6.01 14.92
N HIS A 342 8.83 5.45 15.96
CA HIS A 342 8.35 4.23 16.62
C HIS A 342 8.41 4.38 18.13
N ARG A 343 7.42 3.83 18.83
CA ARG A 343 7.34 3.79 20.29
C ARG A 343 6.64 2.52 20.72
N GLU A 344 7.17 1.88 21.76
CA GLU A 344 6.48 0.85 22.52
C GLU A 344 6.23 1.30 23.94
N SER A 345 5.10 0.91 24.52
CA SER A 345 4.72 1.22 25.89
C SER A 345 4.05 0.03 26.57
N LEU A 346 4.36 -0.19 27.84
CA LEU A 346 3.63 -1.12 28.69
C LEU A 346 2.25 -0.53 29.01
N GLU A 347 1.19 -1.27 28.72
CA GLU A 347 -0.15 -0.90 29.17
C GLU A 347 -0.28 -1.26 30.65
N GLN A 348 -0.70 -0.31 31.49
CA GLN A 348 -0.83 -0.57 32.93
C GLN A 348 -1.83 -1.71 33.16
N ILE A 349 -1.38 -2.77 33.84
CA ILE A 349 -2.24 -3.85 34.30
C ILE A 349 -3.24 -3.21 35.26
N PHE A 350 -4.52 -3.16 34.89
CA PHE A 350 -5.56 -3.09 35.91
C PHE A 350 -5.44 -4.39 36.71
N GLU A 351 -4.81 -4.31 37.89
CA GLU A 351 -4.97 -5.35 38.89
C GLU A 351 -6.48 -5.51 39.07
N VAL A 352 -7.00 -6.67 38.64
CA VAL A 352 -8.34 -7.10 39.01
C VAL A 352 -8.31 -7.12 40.53
N GLY A 353 -8.91 -6.09 41.14
CA GLY A 353 -9.05 -5.99 42.58
C GLY A 353 -9.56 -7.33 43.08
N LYS A 354 -8.76 -7.97 43.94
CA LYS A 354 -9.26 -9.05 44.78
C LYS A 354 -10.56 -8.54 45.38
N GLU A 355 -11.59 -9.36 45.25
CA GLU A 355 -12.87 -9.17 45.95
C GLU A 355 -12.58 -8.68 47.38
N ASP A 356 -12.99 -7.45 47.67
CA ASP A 356 -13.06 -6.97 49.04
C ASP A 356 -14.02 -7.91 49.77
N SER A 357 -13.43 -8.82 50.55
CA SER A 357 -14.16 -9.65 51.48
C SER A 357 -14.90 -8.73 52.44
N PHE A 358 -16.23 -8.83 52.44
CA PHE A 358 -17.10 -8.31 53.47
C PHE A 358 -16.55 -8.65 54.86
N GLU A 359 -16.09 -7.65 55.60
CA GLU A 359 -16.01 -7.73 57.07
C GLU A 359 -17.29 -7.10 57.64
N GLU A 360 -18.13 -7.95 58.20
CA GLU A 360 -19.25 -7.59 59.07
C GLU A 360 -18.71 -6.82 60.29
N TYR A 361 -19.19 -5.59 60.48
CA TYR A 361 -19.04 -4.91 61.77
C TYR A 361 -20.09 -5.46 62.75
N GLU A 362 -19.68 -6.35 63.65
CA GLU A 362 -20.45 -6.68 64.85
C GLU A 362 -20.40 -5.54 65.86
N GLU A 363 -21.56 -5.32 66.49
CA GLU A 363 -21.86 -4.30 67.50
C GLU A 363 -21.01 -4.45 68.79
N GLY A 364 -20.70 -3.32 69.42
CA GLY A 364 -20.14 -3.26 70.76
C GLY A 364 -20.76 -2.14 71.59
N VAL A 365 -21.91 -2.42 72.21
CA VAL A 365 -22.48 -1.67 73.34
C VAL A 365 -21.73 -2.08 74.61
N ILE A 366 -21.06 -1.13 75.28
CA ILE A 366 -21.05 -0.96 76.76
C ILE A 366 -20.92 0.53 77.06
#